data_AF-A0A947WV08-F1
#
_entry.id   AF-A0A947WV08-F1
#
_cell.length_a   1.000
_cell.length_b   1.000
_cell.length_c   1.000
_cell.angle_alpha   90.00
_cell.angle_beta   90.00
_cell.angle_gamma   90.00
#
_symmetry.space_group_name_H-M   'P 1'
#
loop_
_entity.id
_entity.type
_entity.pdbx_description
1 polymer ?
#
loop_
_entity_poly.entity_id
_entity_poly.type
_entity_poly.pdbx_seq_one_letter_code
_entity_poly.pdbx_strand_id
1 'polypeptide(L)'
;MALETITLPEDENFVRRLRLKLEEYQERYEKPRNPGDKRDSSYKIHVLSSLLEHGKVDVTDLKGRLIESTEDFDWYLFDQACKVINAYCVDDADKIEGGTGLPE
;
A
#
# COMPACT_ATOMS: atom_id res chain seq x y z
N MET A 1 -15.14 -6.12 7.79
CA MET A 1 -14.15 -6.39 8.86
C MET A 1 -13.01 -5.41 8.68
N ALA A 2 -12.53 -4.80 9.76
CA ALA A 2 -11.36 -3.91 9.68
C ALA A 2 -10.10 -4.77 9.45
N LEU A 3 -9.20 -4.29 8.60
CA LEU A 3 -7.93 -4.97 8.37
C LEU A 3 -6.99 -4.64 9.54
N GLU A 4 -6.52 -5.66 10.26
CA GLU A 4 -5.68 -5.48 11.45
C GLU A 4 -4.19 -5.61 11.13
N THR A 5 -3.83 -6.52 10.23
CA THR A 5 -2.43 -6.81 9.89
C THR A 5 -2.29 -7.18 8.42
N ILE A 6 -1.19 -6.75 7.80
CA ILE A 6 -0.75 -7.18 6.47
C ILE A 6 0.57 -7.91 6.64
N THR A 7 0.72 -9.08 6.02
CA THR A 7 1.95 -9.88 6.10
C THR A 7 2.53 -10.05 4.71
N LEU A 8 3.84 -9.90 4.59
CA LEU A 8 4.54 -10.08 3.33
C LEU A 8 4.54 -11.58 2.97
N PRO A 9 4.24 -11.95 1.71
CA PRO A 9 4.34 -13.34 1.28
C PRO A 9 5.80 -13.81 1.26
N GLU A 10 6.01 -15.11 1.45
CA GLU A 10 7.34 -15.74 1.44
C GLU A 10 7.91 -15.92 0.03
N ASP A 11 7.10 -15.74 -1.02
CA ASP A 11 7.53 -15.87 -2.41
C ASP A 11 8.43 -14.69 -2.85
N GLU A 12 9.71 -14.97 -3.10
CA GLU A 12 10.70 -13.99 -3.53
C GLU A 12 10.35 -13.29 -4.85
N ASN A 13 9.73 -14.00 -5.80
CA ASN A 13 9.28 -13.39 -7.06
C ASN A 13 8.16 -12.39 -6.77
N PHE A 14 7.26 -12.73 -5.85
CA PHE A 14 6.19 -11.82 -5.45
C PHE A 14 6.74 -10.58 -4.74
N VAL A 15 7.69 -10.75 -3.82
CA VAL A 15 8.38 -9.63 -3.15
C VAL A 15 9.08 -8.72 -4.17
N ARG A 16 9.69 -9.29 -5.21
CA ARG A 16 10.29 -8.49 -6.30
C ARG A 16 9.24 -7.66 -7.04
N ARG A 17 8.07 -8.22 -7.36
CA ARG A 17 6.97 -7.50 -8.01
C ARG A 17 6.42 -6.38 -7.12
N LEU A 18 6.34 -6.62 -5.81
CA LEU A 18 5.96 -5.59 -4.83
C LEU A 18 6.97 -4.43 -4.78
N ARG A 19 8.27 -4.70 -4.90
CA ARG A 19 9.30 -3.64 -4.98
C ARG A 19 9.14 -2.79 -6.24
N LEU A 20 8.92 -3.42 -7.40
CA LEU A 20 8.63 -2.69 -8.64
C LEU A 20 7.36 -1.85 -8.51
N LYS A 21 6.35 -2.36 -7.80
CA LYS A 21 5.11 -1.63 -7.55
C LYS A 21 5.33 -0.40 -6.65
N LEU A 22 6.23 -0.50 -5.67
CA LEU A 22 6.63 0.63 -4.85
C LEU A 22 7.29 1.73 -5.68
N GLU A 23 8.19 1.38 -6.60
CA GLU A 23 8.82 2.33 -7.52
C GLU A 23 7.76 3.04 -8.39
N GLU A 24 6.80 2.29 -8.93
CA GLU A 24 5.69 2.88 -9.70
C GLU A 24 4.86 3.87 -8.87
N TYR A 25 4.58 3.57 -7.60
CA TYR A 25 3.88 4.52 -6.72
C TYR A 25 4.72 5.76 -6.42
N GLN A 26 6.04 5.60 -6.25
CA GLN A 26 6.96 6.74 -6.08
C GLN A 26 6.94 7.65 -7.31
N GLU A 27 7.01 7.08 -8.52
CA GLU A 27 6.89 7.85 -9.75
C GLU A 27 5.55 8.60 -9.85
N ARG A 28 4.43 7.94 -9.50
CA ARG A 28 3.10 8.57 -9.46
C ARG A 28 3.01 9.69 -8.42
N TYR A 29 3.70 9.55 -7.29
CA TYR A 29 3.78 10.58 -6.26
C TYR A 29 4.58 11.82 -6.72
N GLU A 30 5.66 11.61 -7.47
CA GLU A 30 6.46 12.69 -8.06
C GLU A 30 5.77 13.39 -9.23
N LYS A 31 5.02 12.63 -10.05
CA LYS A 31 4.31 13.11 -11.24
C LYS A 31 2.81 12.80 -11.18
N PRO A 32 2.08 13.38 -10.20
CA PRO A 32 0.66 13.09 -10.04
C PRO A 32 -0.15 13.67 -11.21
N ARG A 33 -1.17 12.94 -11.70
CA ARG A 33 -2.07 13.46 -12.74
C ARG A 33 -3.07 14.45 -12.17
N ASN A 34 -3.42 14.30 -10.89
CA ASN A 34 -4.22 15.24 -10.11
C ASN A 34 -3.80 15.23 -8.62
N PRO A 35 -4.21 16.22 -7.80
CA PRO A 35 -3.83 16.30 -6.38
C PRO A 35 -4.27 15.11 -5.52
N GLY A 36 -5.38 14.45 -5.86
CA GLY A 36 -5.88 13.26 -5.16
C GLY A 36 -4.95 12.05 -5.32
N ASP A 37 -4.36 11.89 -6.51
CA ASP A 37 -3.40 10.81 -6.80
C ASP A 37 -2.17 10.87 -5.90
N LYS A 38 -1.75 12.08 -5.51
CA LYS A 38 -0.56 12.26 -4.66
C LYS A 38 -0.80 11.72 -3.25
N ARG A 39 -1.96 11.98 -2.66
CA ARG A 39 -2.33 11.44 -1.34
C ARG A 39 -2.54 9.92 -1.38
N ASP A 40 -3.28 9.44 -2.38
CA ASP A 40 -3.48 7.99 -2.58
C ASP A 40 -2.14 7.25 -2.74
N SER A 41 -1.24 7.77 -3.57
CA SER A 41 0.10 7.20 -3.78
C SER A 41 0.94 7.27 -2.50
N SER A 42 0.87 8.36 -1.74
CA SER A 42 1.61 8.51 -0.48
C SER A 42 1.23 7.43 0.54
N TYR A 43 -0.07 7.17 0.76
CA TYR A 43 -0.48 6.12 1.68
C TYR A 43 -0.06 4.73 1.20
N LYS A 44 -0.18 4.44 -0.10
CA LYS A 44 0.27 3.17 -0.68
C LYS A 44 1.79 2.98 -0.53
N ILE A 45 2.57 4.04 -0.72
CA ILE A 45 4.02 4.04 -0.48
C ILE A 45 4.31 3.68 0.98
N HIS A 46 3.70 4.37 1.95
CA HIS A 46 3.97 4.13 3.37
C HIS A 46 3.61 2.72 3.83
N VAL A 47 2.47 2.19 3.38
CA VAL A 47 2.04 0.82 3.72
C VAL A 47 3.00 -0.19 3.08
N LEU A 48 3.29 -0.04 1.78
CA LEU A 48 4.11 -0.99 1.05
C LEU A 48 5.59 -0.95 1.45
N SER A 49 6.15 0.22 1.72
CA SER A 49 7.53 0.35 2.22
C SER A 49 7.68 -0.27 3.60
N SER A 50 6.74 0.00 4.51
CA SER A 50 6.75 -0.60 5.85
C SER A 50 6.64 -2.12 5.79
N LEU A 51 5.82 -2.63 4.86
CA LEU A 51 5.67 -4.06 4.65
C LEU A 51 6.94 -4.72 4.11
N LEU A 52 7.59 -4.10 3.13
CA LEU A 52 8.83 -4.60 2.53
C LEU A 52 10.02 -4.51 3.50
N GLU A 53 10.03 -3.54 4.41
CA GLU A 53 11.09 -3.34 5.41
C GLU A 53 10.96 -4.30 6.60
N HIS A 54 9.74 -4.50 7.11
CA HIS A 54 9.51 -5.24 8.35
C HIS A 54 8.89 -6.64 8.15
N GLY A 55 8.49 -6.98 6.92
CA GLY A 55 7.79 -8.22 6.59
C GLY A 55 6.33 -8.27 7.08
N LYS A 56 5.89 -7.30 7.87
CA LYS A 56 4.52 -7.16 8.36
C LYS A 56 4.19 -5.70 8.67
N VAL A 57 2.91 -5.36 8.59
CA VAL A 57 2.37 -4.06 8.97
C VAL A 57 1.20 -4.26 9.92
N ASP A 58 1.29 -3.67 11.11
CA ASP A 58 0.13 -3.43 11.95
C ASP A 58 -0.54 -2.14 11.48
N VAL A 59 -1.80 -2.27 11.03
CA VAL A 59 -2.53 -1.16 10.40
C VAL A 59 -2.84 -0.06 11.41
N THR A 60 -3.07 -0.42 12.67
CA THR A 60 -3.41 0.54 13.73
C THR A 60 -2.16 1.33 14.14
N ASP A 61 -1.04 0.65 14.30
CA ASP A 61 0.25 1.29 14.62
C ASP A 61 0.71 2.23 13.50
N LEU A 62 0.72 1.75 12.24
CA LEU A 62 1.12 2.59 11.11
C LEU A 62 0.21 3.81 10.97
N LYS A 63 -1.10 3.63 11.17
CA LYS A 63 -2.05 4.73 11.18
C LYS A 63 -1.75 5.74 12.29
N GLY A 64 -1.45 5.29 13.50
CA GLY A 64 -1.05 6.17 14.61
C GLY A 64 0.13 7.04 14.23
N ARG A 65 1.19 6.42 13.69
CA ARG A 65 2.39 7.12 13.20
C ARG A 65 2.08 8.15 12.11
N LEU A 66 1.20 7.81 11.17
CA LEU A 66 0.83 8.71 10.08
C LEU A 66 -0.01 9.89 10.56
N ILE A 67 -0.96 9.68 11.47
CA ILE A 67 -1.76 10.75 12.08
C ILE A 67 -0.87 11.73 12.86
N GLU A 68 0.12 11.23 13.60
CA GLU A 68 1.07 12.10 14.31
C GLU A 68 1.94 12.93 13.36
N SER A 69 2.18 12.44 12.14
CA SER A 69 3.04 13.08 11.14
C SER A 69 2.30 13.95 10.11
N THR A 70 0.97 13.97 10.11
CA THR A 70 0.15 14.62 9.06
C THR A 70 -1.07 15.30 9.67
N GLU A 71 -1.24 16.60 9.40
CA GLU A 71 -2.38 17.39 9.91
C GLU A 71 -3.72 17.09 9.21
N ASP A 72 -3.70 16.58 7.97
CA ASP A 72 -4.88 16.32 7.13
C ASP A 72 -4.97 14.82 6.76
N PHE A 73 -5.05 13.96 7.78
CA PHE A 73 -5.09 12.51 7.58
C PHE A 73 -6.43 12.07 6.99
N ASP A 74 -6.41 11.50 5.78
CA ASP A 74 -7.58 10.95 5.10
C ASP A 74 -7.73 9.46 5.44
N TRP A 75 -8.69 9.17 6.34
CA TRP A 75 -9.00 7.81 6.74
C TRP A 75 -9.39 6.91 5.57
N TYR A 76 -10.20 7.44 4.65
CA TYR A 76 -10.76 6.65 3.58
C TYR A 76 -9.65 6.22 2.62
N LEU A 77 -8.77 7.14 2.23
CA LEU A 77 -7.65 6.82 1.35
C LEU A 77 -6.64 5.87 2.01
N PHE A 78 -6.38 6.04 3.31
CA PHE A 78 -5.50 5.11 4.03
C PHE A 78 -6.08 3.69 4.11
N ASP A 79 -7.36 3.55 4.45
CA ASP A 79 -8.04 2.24 4.50
C ASP A 79 -8.06 1.56 3.12
N GLN A 80 -8.30 2.33 2.05
CA GLN A 80 -8.21 1.82 0.69
C GLN A 80 -6.80 1.38 0.32
N ALA A 81 -5.77 2.14 0.68
CA ALA A 81 -4.38 1.75 0.48
C ALA A 81 -4.05 0.43 1.17
N CYS A 82 -4.44 0.27 2.43
CA CYS A 82 -4.26 -0.97 3.18
C CYS A 82 -4.93 -2.16 2.51
N LYS A 83 -6.18 -2.00 2.04
CA LYS A 83 -6.91 -3.05 1.32
C LYS A 83 -6.22 -3.46 0.02
N VAL A 84 -5.74 -2.50 -0.77
CA VAL A 84 -5.02 -2.76 -2.02
C VAL A 84 -3.74 -3.55 -1.75
N ILE A 85 -2.91 -3.10 -0.81
CA ILE A 85 -1.65 -3.79 -0.49
C ILE A 85 -1.91 -5.18 0.09
N ASN A 86 -2.93 -5.33 0.95
CA ASN A 86 -3.31 -6.63 1.46
C ASN A 86 -3.77 -7.58 0.35
N ALA A 87 -4.57 -7.08 -0.59
CA ALA A 87 -5.05 -7.88 -1.72
C ALA A 87 -3.90 -8.36 -2.62
N TYR A 88 -2.79 -7.61 -2.71
CA TYR A 88 -1.56 -8.13 -3.29
C TYR A 88 -1.02 -9.31 -2.49
N CYS A 89 -0.94 -9.20 -1.16
CA CYS A 89 -0.25 -10.19 -0.34
C CYS A 89 -1.00 -11.51 -0.12
N VAL A 90 -2.32 -11.51 -0.17
CA VAL A 90 -3.14 -12.71 0.11
C VAL A 90 -3.55 -13.51 -1.12
N ASP A 91 -2.96 -13.22 -2.29
CA ASP A 91 -3.31 -13.81 -3.59
C ASP A 91 -4.82 -13.71 -3.91
N ASP A 92 -5.49 -12.70 -3.34
CA ASP A 92 -6.88 -12.35 -3.64
C ASP A 92 -6.93 -11.31 -4.79
N ALA A 93 -5.88 -11.34 -5.60
CA ALA A 93 -5.65 -10.62 -6.82
C ALA A 93 -6.87 -10.65 -7.75
N ASP A 94 -7.51 -11.81 -7.85
CA ASP A 94 -8.70 -12.07 -8.66
C ASP A 94 -9.96 -11.36 -8.17
N LYS A 95 -9.98 -10.87 -6.91
CA LYS A 95 -11.09 -10.07 -6.36
C LYS A 95 -10.87 -8.57 -6.48
N ILE A 96 -9.73 -8.11 -7.00
CA ILE A 96 -9.52 -6.69 -7.30
C ILE A 96 -10.17 -6.40 -8.66
N GLU A 97 -11.35 -5.77 -8.67
CA GLU A 97 -11.98 -5.27 -9.89
C GLU A 97 -11.01 -4.35 -10.66
N GLY A 98 -10.65 -4.74 -11.89
CA GLY A 98 -9.65 -4.04 -12.72
C GLY A 98 -8.26 -4.68 -12.75
N GLY A 99 -8.06 -5.81 -12.05
CA GLY A 99 -6.80 -6.55 -11.98
C GLY A 99 -5.87 -6.05 -10.87
N THR A 100 -4.77 -6.77 -10.62
CA THR A 100 -3.82 -6.39 -9.56
C THR A 100 -3.02 -5.14 -9.88
N GLY A 101 -2.78 -4.89 -11.17
CA GLY A 101 -1.80 -3.92 -11.60
C GLY A 101 -0.38 -4.21 -11.09
N LEU A 102 -0.11 -5.42 -10.57
CA LEU A 102 1.24 -5.82 -10.20
C LEU A 102 2.05 -6.05 -11.47
N PRO A 103 3.21 -5.40 -11.64
CA PRO A 103 4.07 -5.62 -12.81
C PRO A 103 4.44 -7.11 -12.93
N GLU A 104 4.55 -7.60 -14.16
CA GLU A 104 4.99 -8.96 -14.49
C GLU A 104 6.52 -9.10 -14.38
#